data_AF-A0A2V6NEX3-F1
#
_entry.id   AF-A0A2V6NEX3-F1
#
_cell.length_a   1.000
_cell.length_b   1.000
_cell.length_c   1.000
_cell.angle_alpha   90.00
_cell.angle_beta   90.00
_cell.angle_gamma   90.00
#
_symmetry.space_group_name_H-M   'P 1'
#
loop_
_entity.id
_entity.type
_entity.pdbx_description
1 polymer ?
#
loop_
_entity_poly.entity_id
_entity_poly.type
_entity_poly.pdbx_seq_one_letter_code
_entity_poly.pdbx_strand_id
1 'polypeptide(L)' 'MIWEFSNDGSVLMGPNRGRYTFGDNNRIKIETSIATSVYQIELVGDKMTLKEPSGSKLVLTRVK' A
#
# COMPACT_ATOMS: atom_id res chain seq x y z
N MET A 1 -9.10 -9.90 -1.75
CA MET A 1 -8.11 -9.40 -2.73
C MET A 1 -6.75 -9.41 -2.05
N ILE A 2 -5.72 -10.00 -2.66
CA ILE A 2 -4.36 -10.08 -2.11
C ILE A 2 -3.52 -8.96 -2.73
N TRP A 3 -2.72 -8.32 -1.88
CA TRP A 3 -1.72 -7.35 -2.29
C TRP A 3 -0.33 -7.95 -2.05
N GLU A 4 0.51 -7.94 -3.06
CA GLU A 4 1.89 -8.44 -2.98
C GLU A 4 2.84 -7.27 -3.18
N PHE A 5 3.71 -7.02 -2.19
CA PHE A 5 4.73 -5.98 -2.24
C PHE A 5 6.09 -6.66 -2.39
N SER A 6 6.83 -6.29 -3.42
CA SER A 6 8.15 -6.84 -3.70
C SER A 6 9.25 -5.83 -3.38
N ASN A 7 10.41 -6.33 -2.95
CA ASN A 7 11.55 -5.50 -2.55
C ASN A 7 12.12 -4.61 -3.67
N ASP A 8 11.74 -4.87 -4.93
CA ASP A 8 12.09 -4.05 -6.09
C ASP A 8 11.19 -2.80 -6.25
N GLY A 9 10.25 -2.59 -5.33
CA GLY A 9 9.27 -1.50 -5.36
C GLY A 9 8.06 -1.79 -6.24
N SER A 10 7.85 -3.01 -6.73
CA SER A 10 6.62 -3.40 -7.41
C SER A 10 5.51 -3.79 -6.44
N VAL A 11 4.27 -3.50 -6.80
CA VAL A 11 3.08 -3.94 -6.07
C VAL A 11 2.06 -4.56 -7.03
N LEU A 12 1.51 -5.71 -6.64
CA LEU A 12 0.40 -6.37 -7.32
C LEU A 12 -0.86 -6.25 -6.45
N MET A 13 -1.94 -5.72 -7.00
CA MET A 13 -3.23 -5.51 -6.32
C MET A 13 -4.32 -6.28 -7.07
N GLY A 14 -4.44 -7.59 -6.81
CA GLY A 14 -5.23 -8.48 -7.66
C GLY A 14 -4.69 -8.48 -9.11
N PRO A 15 -5.48 -8.12 -10.14
CA PRO A 15 -4.99 -8.05 -11.51
C PRO A 15 -4.17 -6.78 -11.82
N ASN A 16 -4.22 -5.76 -10.94
CA ASN A 16 -3.59 -4.47 -11.20
C ASN A 16 -2.12 -4.49 -10.77
N ARG A 17 -1.24 -3.94 -11.62
CA ARG A 17 0.19 -3.80 -11.32
C ARG A 17 0.52 -2.33 -11.07
N GLY A 18 1.46 -2.10 -10.17
CA GLY A 18 1.92 -0.76 -9.85
C GLY A 18 3.33 -0.74 -9.26
N ARG A 19 3.71 0.45 -8.84
CA ARG A 19 4.95 0.75 -8.13
C ARG A 19 4.60 1.38 -6.79
N TYR A 20 5.35 1.06 -5.76
CA TYR A 20 5.25 1.74 -4.49
C TYR A 20 6.59 2.38 -4.10
N THR A 21 6.49 3.51 -3.41
CA THR A 21 7.64 4.18 -2.80
C THR A 21 7.27 4.61 -1.39
N PHE A 22 8.22 4.50 -0.47
CA PHE A 22 8.09 5.10 0.85
C PHE A 22 8.50 6.56 0.77
N GLY A 23 7.65 7.44 1.29
CA GLY A 23 7.95 8.85 1.47
C GLY A 23 8.17 9.19 2.94
N ASP A 24 8.46 10.46 3.20
CA ASP A 24 8.65 10.96 4.56
C ASP A 24 7.38 10.82 5.42
N ASN A 25 7.57 10.81 6.74
CA ASN A 25 6.50 10.78 7.75
C ASN A 25 5.58 9.55 7.65
N ASN A 26 6.16 8.36 7.46
CA ASN A 26 5.42 7.10 7.37
C ASN A 26 4.32 7.15 6.30
N ARG A 27 4.70 7.53 5.09
CA ARG A 27 3.81 7.53 3.94
C ARG A 27 4.24 6.53 2.89
N ILE A 28 3.26 5.97 2.20
CA ILE A 28 3.48 5.14 1.02
C ILE A 28 2.69 5.73 -0.14
N LYS A 29 3.38 5.95 -1.25
CA LYS A 29 2.77 6.32 -2.53
C LYS A 29 2.65 5.05 -3.36
N ILE A 30 1.48 4.82 -3.93
CA ILE A 30 1.21 3.71 -4.85
C ILE A 30 0.75 4.29 -6.18
N GLU A 31 1.44 3.89 -7.24
CA GLU A 31 1.22 4.36 -8.61
C GLU A 31 0.87 3.16 -9.47
N THR A 32 -0.27 3.24 -10.14
CA THR A 32 -0.73 2.25 -11.12
C THR A 32 -0.92 2.95 -12.48
N SER A 33 -1.27 2.20 -13.51
CA SER A 33 -1.59 2.80 -14.82
C SER A 33 -2.84 3.68 -14.82
N ILE A 34 -3.71 3.57 -13.80
CA ILE A 34 -5.01 4.26 -13.76
C ILE A 34 -5.13 5.29 -12.64
N ALA A 35 -4.30 5.20 -11.60
CA ALA A 35 -4.41 6.06 -10.43
C ALA A 35 -3.11 6.14 -9.64
N THR A 36 -2.95 7.25 -8.92
CA THR A 36 -1.91 7.48 -7.93
C THR A 36 -2.56 7.82 -6.59
N SER A 37 -2.17 7.09 -5.55
CA SER A 37 -2.67 7.31 -4.19
C SER A 37 -1.53 7.43 -3.19
N VAL A 38 -1.71 8.29 -2.18
CA VAL A 38 -0.77 8.46 -1.07
C VAL A 38 -1.48 8.13 0.23
N TYR A 39 -0.91 7.22 1.00
CA TYR A 39 -1.46 6.75 2.27
C TYR A 39 -0.49 7.05 3.42
N GLN A 40 -1.03 7.36 4.59
CA GLN A 40 -0.32 7.16 5.84
C GLN A 40 -0.27 5.65 6.12
N ILE A 41 0.92 5.12 6.44
CA ILE A 41 1.11 3.70 6.76
C ILE A 41 1.33 3.50 8.26
N GLU A 42 0.71 2.45 8.79
CA GLU A 42 0.95 1.90 10.13
C GLU A 42 1.13 0.38 10.03
N LEU A 43 2.19 -0.14 10.63
CA LEU A 43 2.52 -1.57 10.66
C LEU A 43 2.53 -2.05 12.11
N VAL A 44 1.66 -3.00 12.45
CA VAL A 44 1.57 -3.59 13.80
C VAL A 44 1.42 -5.10 13.68
N GLY A 45 2.48 -5.83 14.03
CA GLY A 45 2.50 -7.29 13.92
C GLY A 45 2.32 -7.76 12.47
N ASP A 46 1.23 -8.49 12.21
CA ASP A 46 0.85 -8.96 10.88
C ASP A 46 -0.12 -8.00 10.15
N LYS A 47 -0.46 -6.86 10.76
CA LYS A 47 -1.39 -5.88 10.18
C LYS A 47 -0.67 -4.68 9.59
N MET A 48 -1.17 -4.25 8.44
CA MET A 48 -0.80 -3.02 7.77
C MET A 48 -2.06 -2.19 7.56
N THR A 49 -2.09 -0.97 8.08
CA THR A 49 -3.17 -0.01 7.83
C THR A 49 -2.68 1.08 6.88
N LEU A 50 -3.42 1.29 5.79
CA LEU A 50 -3.24 2.39 4.85
C LEU A 50 -4.40 3.36 5.03
N LYS A 51 -4.10 4.59 5.47
CA LYS A 51 -5.11 5.63 5.68
C LYS A 51 -4.97 6.74 4.65
N GLU A 52 -6.06 7.02 3.95
CA GLU A 52 -6.13 8.15 3.02
C GLU A 52 -6.29 9.48 3.78
N PRO A 53 -5.88 10.60 3.18
CA PRO A 53 -6.14 11.93 3.72
C PRO A 53 -7.63 12.20 3.96
N SER A 54 -8.51 11.60 3.16
CA SER A 54 -9.98 11.68 3.26
C SER A 54 -10.55 10.96 4.50
N GLY A 55 -9.76 10.13 5.18
CA GLY A 55 -10.17 9.36 6.36
C GLY A 55 -10.52 7.90 6.07
N SER A 56 -10.70 7.50 4.81
CA SER A 56 -10.84 6.09 4.41
C SER A 56 -9.61 5.29 4.80
N LYS A 57 -9.80 4.01 5.15
CA LYS A 57 -8.70 3.11 5.53
C LYS A 57 -8.83 1.74 4.90
N LEU A 58 -7.69 1.19 4.49
CA LEU A 58 -7.51 -0.21 4.12
C LEU A 58 -6.72 -0.90 5.23
N VAL A 59 -7.20 -2.05 5.68
CA VAL A 59 -6.48 -2.88 6.65
C VAL A 59 -6.13 -4.19 5.97
N LEU A 60 -4.83 -4.43 5.81
CA LEU A 60 -4.27 -5.64 5.23
C LEU A 60 -3.72 -6.51 6.35
N THR A 61 -3.88 -7.81 6.22
CA THR A 61 -3.25 -8.80 7.11
C THR A 61 -2.28 -9.63 6.28
N ARG A 62 -1.05 -9.80 6.77
CA ARG A 62 -0.01 -10.58 6.11
C ARG A 62 -0.48 -12.03 5.96
N VAL A 63 -0.44 -12.53 4.73
CA VAL A 63 -0.64 -13.95 4.45
C VAL A 63 0.64 -14.70 4.85
N LYS A 64 0.49 -15.85 5.51
CA LYS A 64 1.60 -16.71 5.93
C LYS A 64 2.18 -17.48 4.75
#